data_AF-A0A432HU37-F1
#
_entry.id   AF-A0A432HU37-F1
#
_cell.length_a   1.000
_cell.length_b   1.000
_cell.length_c   1.000
_cell.angle_alpha   90.00
_cell.angle_beta   90.00
_cell.angle_gamma   90.00
#
_symmetry.space_group_name_H-M   'P 1'
#
loop_
_entity.id
_entity.type
_entity.pdbx_description
1 polymer ?
#
loop_
_entity_poly.entity_id
_entity_poly.type
_entity_poly.pdbx_seq_one_letter_code
_entity_poly.pdbx_strand_id
1 'polypeptide(L)' 'MTHDVLNESAGKTWVVICLLALLILAKGFFAFYMIGDRGQPTWDYRPVVDVPAKSPYAIYKKLPYPQHVRGAKGE' A
#
# COMPACT_ATOMS: atom_id res chain seq x y z
N MET A 1 -27.12 -18.29 -46.63
CA MET A 1 -26.14 -19.09 -45.88
C MET A 1 -25.03 -18.17 -45.38
N THR A 2 -25.38 -17.18 -44.56
CA THR A 2 -24.46 -16.09 -44.14
C THR A 2 -24.79 -15.53 -42.76
N HIS A 3 -25.99 -15.76 -42.22
CA HIS A 3 -26.39 -15.31 -40.89
C HIS A 3 -25.85 -16.19 -39.74
N ASP A 4 -25.47 -17.44 -40.03
CA ASP A 4 -25.05 -18.39 -38.98
C ASP A 4 -23.61 -18.13 -38.49
N VAL A 5 -22.74 -17.58 -39.35
CA VAL A 5 -21.31 -17.35 -39.05
C VAL A 5 -21.09 -16.23 -38.01
N LEU A 6 -22.01 -15.27 -37.91
CA LEU A 6 -21.92 -14.18 -36.91
C LEU A 6 -22.43 -14.62 -35.52
N ASN A 7 -23.38 -15.57 -35.47
CA ASN A 7 -24.04 -16.00 -34.23
C ASN A 7 -23.25 -17.05 -33.45
N GLU A 8 -22.32 -17.77 -34.08
CA GLU A 8 -21.54 -18.83 -33.41
C GLU A 8 -20.55 -18.34 -32.33
N SER A 9 -20.25 -17.04 -32.30
CA SER A 9 -19.17 -16.50 -31.46
C SER A 9 -19.63 -15.49 -30.40
N ALA A 10 -20.78 -14.84 -30.58
CA ALA A 10 -21.21 -13.76 -29.68
C ALA A 10 -21.37 -14.21 -28.22
N GLY A 11 -21.97 -15.38 -27.99
CA GLY A 11 -22.12 -15.93 -26.63
C GLY A 11 -20.77 -16.24 -25.96
N LYS A 12 -19.81 -16.79 -26.71
CA LYS A 12 -18.46 -17.08 -26.21
C LYS A 12 -17.71 -15.79 -25.89
N THR A 13 -17.83 -14.77 -26.73
CA THR A 13 -17.24 -13.44 -26.50
C THR A 13 -17.77 -12.83 -25.20
N TRP A 14 -19.08 -12.86 -24.97
CA TRP A 14 -19.67 -12.34 -23.73
C TRP A 14 -19.24 -13.12 -22.50
N VAL A 15 -19.11 -14.45 -22.58
CA VAL A 15 -18.55 -15.26 -21.48
C VAL A 15 -17.13 -14.81 -21.14
N VAL A 16 -16.26 -14.61 -22.15
CA VAL A 16 -14.89 -14.13 -21.92
C VAL A 16 -14.88 -12.73 -21.29
N ILE A 17 -15.71 -11.81 -21.78
CA ILE A 17 -15.83 -10.45 -21.22
C ILE A 17 -16.27 -10.50 -19.76
N CYS A 18 -17.31 -11.27 -19.42
CA CYS A 18 -17.79 -11.43 -18.05
C CYS A 18 -16.70 -12.03 -17.15
N LEU A 19 -15.96 -13.01 -17.64
CA LEU A 19 -14.89 -13.67 -16.89
C LEU A 19 -13.75 -12.69 -16.59
N LEU A 20 -13.31 -11.91 -17.59
CA LEU A 20 -12.30 -10.86 -17.41
C LEU A 20 -12.77 -9.76 -16.44
N ALA A 21 -14.01 -9.30 -16.57
CA ALA A 21 -14.58 -8.30 -15.68
C ALA A 21 -14.61 -8.80 -14.23
N LEU A 22 -15.06 -10.04 -14.02
CA LEU A 22 -15.11 -10.67 -12.69
C LEU A 22 -13.71 -10.81 -12.10
N LEU A 23 -12.70 -11.15 -12.92
CA LEU A 23 -11.31 -11.27 -12.49
C LEU A 23 -10.74 -9.91 -12.02
N ILE A 24 -11.02 -8.83 -12.75
CA ILE A 24 -10.61 -7.47 -12.38
C ILE A 24 -11.28 -7.04 -11.07
N LEU A 25 -12.60 -7.25 -10.95
CA LEU A 25 -13.35 -6.91 -9.76
C LEU A 25 -12.89 -7.73 -8.54
N ALA A 26 -12.68 -9.04 -8.72
CA ALA A 26 -12.19 -9.91 -7.65
C ALA A 26 -10.80 -9.50 -7.17
N LYS A 27 -9.89 -9.16 -8.08
CA LYS A 27 -8.56 -8.63 -7.73
C LYS A 27 -8.68 -7.32 -6.93
N GLY A 28 -9.50 -6.39 -7.41
CA GLY A 28 -9.72 -5.10 -6.74
C GLY A 28 -10.31 -5.28 -5.33
N PHE A 29 -11.36 -6.10 -5.23
CA PHE A 29 -11.99 -6.45 -3.96
C PHE A 29 -11.00 -7.12 -3.00
N PHE A 30 -10.22 -8.10 -3.48
CA PHE A 30 -9.22 -8.78 -2.66
C PHE A 30 -8.17 -7.81 -2.12
N ALA A 31 -7.65 -6.90 -2.96
CA ALA A 31 -6.70 -5.89 -2.52
C ALA A 31 -7.30 -4.93 -1.47
N PHE A 32 -8.53 -4.49 -1.69
CA PHE A 32 -9.26 -3.64 -0.74
C PHE A 32 -9.47 -4.36 0.60
N TYR A 33 -9.94 -5.62 0.56
CA TYR A 33 -10.22 -6.41 1.76
C TYR A 33 -8.95 -6.80 2.54
N MET A 34 -7.87 -7.18 1.85
CA MET A 34 -6.63 -7.63 2.50
C MET A 34 -5.75 -6.49 3.03
N ILE A 35 -5.78 -5.33 2.37
CA ILE A 35 -4.82 -4.24 2.60
C ILE A 35 -5.52 -2.94 2.95
N GLY A 36 -6.63 -2.63 2.26
CA GLY A 36 -7.29 -1.33 2.33
C GLY A 36 -7.88 -1.00 3.69
N ASP A 37 -8.51 -1.98 4.37
CA ASP A 37 -9.17 -1.74 5.66
C ASP A 37 -8.34 -2.25 6.85
N ARG A 38 -7.16 -1.67 7.03
CA ARG A 38 -6.32 -1.91 8.23
C ARG A 38 -6.68 -0.97 9.39
N GLY A 39 -7.70 -0.13 9.22
CA GLY A 39 -8.06 0.92 10.16
C GLY A 39 -7.01 2.02 10.31
N GLN A 40 -7.25 2.94 11.24
CA GLN A 40 -6.28 3.97 11.60
C GLN A 40 -5.07 3.30 12.28
N PRO A 41 -3.83 3.55 11.82
CA PRO A 41 -2.65 3.02 12.47
C PRO A 41 -2.57 3.53 13.92
N THR A 42 -1.91 2.77 14.80
CA THR A 42 -1.70 3.12 16.22
C THR A 42 -0.71 4.27 16.43
N TRP A 43 -0.59 5.15 15.43
CA TRP A 43 0.26 6.33 15.50
C TRP A 43 -0.26 7.26 16.59
N ASP A 44 0.68 7.80 17.34
CA ASP A 44 0.40 8.83 18.30
C ASP A 44 0.36 10.18 17.59
N TYR A 45 -0.84 10.75 17.43
CA TYR A 45 -1.05 12.03 16.76
C TYR A 45 -0.89 13.23 17.71
N ARG A 46 -0.49 13.00 18.96
CA ARG A 46 -0.26 14.09 19.91
C ARG A 46 0.98 14.90 19.52
N PRO A 47 1.05 16.19 19.92
CA PRO A 47 2.25 16.99 19.72
C PRO A 47 3.49 16.32 20.34
N VAL A 48 4.51 16.09 19.53
CA VAL A 48 5.82 15.65 20.01
C VAL A 48 6.65 16.89 20.35
N VAL A 49 7.23 16.91 21.53
CA VAL A 49 8.09 18.02 21.96
C VAL A 49 9.38 18.01 21.12
N ASP A 50 9.67 19.12 20.46
CA ASP A 50 10.87 19.30 19.65
C ASP A 50 12.12 19.52 20.53
N VAL A 51 12.57 18.43 21.17
CA VAL A 51 13.76 18.43 22.02
C VAL A 51 14.95 17.86 21.22
N PRO A 52 16.06 18.61 21.07
CA PRO A 52 17.23 18.13 20.37
C PRO A 52 17.71 16.77 20.87
N ALA A 53 17.95 15.85 19.95
CA ALA A 53 18.41 14.49 20.21
C ALA A 53 17.50 13.62 21.10
N LYS A 54 16.21 13.96 21.23
CA LYS A 54 15.22 13.17 21.97
C LYS A 54 14.02 12.86 21.08
N SER A 55 13.80 11.58 20.79
CA SER A 55 12.55 11.09 20.21
C SER A 55 11.93 10.07 21.17
N PRO A 56 10.64 10.21 21.55
CA PRO A 56 9.95 9.22 22.39
C PRO A 56 9.90 7.82 21.77
N TYR A 57 10.00 7.73 20.45
CA TYR A 57 9.93 6.50 19.68
C TYR A 57 11.31 6.05 19.15
N ALA A 58 12.39 6.65 19.65
CA ALA A 58 13.76 6.29 19.30
C ALA A 58 14.10 4.86 19.75
N ILE A 59 14.14 3.91 18.81
CA ILE A 59 14.73 2.58 19.03
C ILE A 59 16.16 2.60 18.47
N TYR A 60 17.02 3.41 19.08
CA TYR A 60 18.44 3.41 18.76
C TYR A 60 19.27 3.58 20.02
N LYS A 61 20.43 2.94 20.04
CA LYS A 61 21.41 3.14 21.11
C LYS A 61 21.79 4.63 21.09
N LYS A 62 21.66 5.31 22.22
CA LYS A 62 22.14 6.68 22.36
C LYS A 62 23.63 6.68 22.03
N LEU A 63 23.99 7.29 20.90
CA LEU A 63 25.37 7.58 20.61
C LEU A 63 25.85 8.59 21.65
N PRO A 64 27.08 8.45 22.16
CA PRO A 64 27.60 9.37 23.18
C PRO A 64 27.71 10.82 22.67
N TYR A 65 27.56 11.00 21.35
CA TYR A 65 28.04 12.11 20.54
C TYR A 65 26.97 12.52 19.49
N PRO A 66 26.63 13.83 19.36
CA PRO A 66 25.59 14.27 18.43
C PRO A 66 26.03 14.20 16.96
N GLN A 67 25.26 13.53 16.11
CA GLN A 67 25.61 13.28 14.69
C GLN A 67 25.71 14.52 13.78
N HIS A 68 25.32 15.72 14.24
CA HIS A 68 25.37 16.95 13.43
C HIS A 68 26.59 17.84 13.71
N VAL A 69 27.49 17.45 14.61
CA VAL A 69 28.64 18.27 15.02
C VAL A 69 29.90 17.74 14.35
N ARG A 70 30.57 18.52 13.48
CA ARG A 70 31.88 18.11 12.92
C ARG A 70 32.98 18.10 14.01
N GLY A 71 33.80 17.05 14.07
CA GLY A 71 34.90 16.82 15.05
C GLY A 71 34.56 15.70 16.06
N ALA A 72 35.59 15.01 16.63
CA ALA A 72 35.70 13.80 17.52
C ALA A 72 34.46 13.04 18.11
N LYS A 73 33.26 13.33 17.61
CA LYS A 73 31.89 13.12 18.09
C LYS A 73 30.86 13.39 16.97
N GLY A 74 31.27 13.32 15.70
CA GLY A 74 30.48 13.70 14.52
C GLY A 74 31.37 14.26 13.39
N GLU A 75 32.68 14.31 13.66
CA GLU A 75 33.73 13.59 12.91
C GLU A 75 34.45 12.60 13.86
#